data_AF-A0AAJ5VL76-F1
#
_entry.id   AF-A0AAJ5VL76-F1
#
_cell.length_a   1.000
_cell.length_b   1.000
_cell.length_c   1.000
_cell.angle_alpha   90.00
_cell.angle_beta   90.00
_cell.angle_gamma   90.00
#
_symmetry.space_group_name_H-M   'P 1'
#
loop_
_entity.id
_entity.type
_entity.pdbx_description
1 polymer ?
#
loop_
_entity_poly.entity_id
_entity_poly.type
_entity_poly.pdbx_seq_one_letter_code
_entity_poly.pdbx_strand_id
1 'polypeptide(L)'
;MLLEVRDLHVEFATRDGVVKAVNGVSYDVDAGETLAVLGESGSGKSVTAQAIMGILDMPPGRIPSGEILFEGQDLLRMKEDRRRKVRGAQIAMIFQDALSSLNPVLTVGQQLGEMFTVHQGMSQKDARAKAVDLMERVRIPAAKERVRQYPHQFSGGMRQRIMIAMALALEPKLIIADEPTTALDVTVQAQVMDLLAELQREYHMGLILITHDLGVVADVADKIAVMYAGRIVETAPVHEIYKAPAHPYTEGLLQSIPRLDQKGRELYAIKGLPPNLLHIPDGCSFNPRCPRARERCLHDDPPLYEVSPTRASACHYWKETLDASR
;
A
#
# COMPACT_ATOMS: atom_id res chain seq x y z
N MET A 1 -1.04 -18.38 4.20
CA MET A 1 -1.70 -17.09 4.42
C MET A 1 -1.08 -16.37 5.60
N LEU A 2 -0.41 -15.26 5.34
CA LEU A 2 0.25 -14.43 6.36
C LEU A 2 -0.70 -13.34 6.89
N LEU A 3 -1.33 -12.59 5.98
CA LEU A 3 -2.36 -11.60 6.30
C LEU A 3 -3.62 -11.89 5.48
N GLU A 4 -4.77 -11.72 6.11
CA GLU A 4 -6.07 -11.76 5.44
C GLU A 4 -6.96 -10.63 5.97
N VAL A 5 -7.44 -9.79 5.07
CA VAL A 5 -8.43 -8.74 5.35
C VAL A 5 -9.76 -9.23 4.80
N ARG A 6 -10.80 -9.26 5.65
CA ARG A 6 -12.14 -9.76 5.28
C ARG A 6 -13.19 -8.71 5.54
N ASP A 7 -13.92 -8.35 4.48
CA ASP A 7 -15.06 -7.43 4.51
C ASP A 7 -14.82 -6.23 5.44
N LEU A 8 -13.67 -5.57 5.28
CA LEU A 8 -13.27 -4.47 6.15
C LEU A 8 -14.07 -3.21 5.79
N HIS A 9 -14.72 -2.62 6.79
CA HIS A 9 -15.37 -1.32 6.68
C HIS A 9 -14.68 -0.32 7.60
N VAL A 10 -14.44 0.90 7.11
CA VAL A 10 -13.87 1.99 7.90
C VAL A 10 -14.60 3.28 7.54
N GLU A 11 -15.12 3.96 8.55
CA GLU A 11 -15.93 5.15 8.41
C GLU A 11 -15.40 6.28 9.29
N PHE A 12 -15.55 7.53 8.84
CA PHE A 12 -15.18 8.72 9.61
C PHE A 12 -16.40 9.61 9.81
N ALA A 13 -16.67 9.98 11.06
CA ALA A 13 -17.69 10.96 11.38
C ALA A 13 -17.17 12.38 11.13
N THR A 14 -17.81 13.12 10.23
CA THR A 14 -17.52 14.54 9.96
C THR A 14 -18.74 15.40 10.29
N ARG A 15 -18.60 16.73 10.17
CA ARG A 15 -19.74 17.65 10.36
C ARG A 15 -20.80 17.50 9.26
N ASP A 16 -20.37 17.09 8.07
CA ASP A 16 -21.23 16.99 6.88
C ASP A 16 -21.85 15.59 6.70
N GLY A 17 -21.43 14.61 7.50
CA GLY A 17 -21.97 13.25 7.49
C GLY A 17 -20.95 12.18 7.83
N VAL A 18 -21.24 10.93 7.45
CA VAL A 18 -20.33 9.80 7.63
C VAL A 18 -19.64 9.49 6.31
N VAL A 19 -18.33 9.66 6.29
CA VAL A 19 -17.48 9.29 5.14
C VAL A 19 -17.20 7.79 5.20
N LYS A 20 -17.57 7.05 4.15
CA LYS A 20 -17.23 5.62 4.02
C LYS A 20 -15.90 5.48 3.29
N ALA A 21 -14.80 5.46 4.03
CA ALA A 21 -13.45 5.43 3.46
C ALA A 21 -13.06 4.04 2.95
N VAL A 22 -13.55 2.99 3.61
CA VAL A 22 -13.37 1.58 3.23
C VAL A 22 -14.74 0.91 3.38
N ASN A 23 -15.19 0.19 2.36
CA ASN A 23 -16.56 -0.30 2.21
C ASN A 23 -16.59 -1.76 1.73
N GLY A 24 -16.06 -2.68 2.55
CA GLY A 24 -16.04 -4.12 2.25
C GLY A 24 -14.78 -4.57 1.51
N VAL A 25 -13.62 -4.04 1.89
CA VAL A 25 -12.33 -4.46 1.30
C VAL A 25 -11.97 -5.84 1.79
N SER A 26 -11.64 -6.73 0.85
CA SER A 26 -11.10 -8.06 1.14
C SER A 26 -9.89 -8.34 0.25
N TYR A 27 -8.80 -8.79 0.85
CA TYR A 27 -7.61 -9.30 0.15
C TYR A 27 -6.72 -10.07 1.12
N ASP A 28 -5.82 -10.86 0.56
CA ASP A 28 -4.84 -11.66 1.29
C ASP A 28 -3.42 -11.41 0.79
N VAL A 29 -2.46 -11.71 1.67
CA VAL A 29 -1.03 -11.72 1.36
C VAL A 29 -0.37 -12.93 1.98
N ASP A 30 0.41 -13.66 1.20
CA ASP A 30 1.26 -14.75 1.65
C ASP A 30 2.67 -14.30 2.03
N ALA A 31 3.37 -15.15 2.79
CA ALA A 31 4.80 -14.94 3.05
C ALA A 31 5.58 -15.08 1.74
N GLY A 32 6.49 -14.15 1.47
CA GLY A 32 7.20 -14.11 0.20
C GLY A 32 6.35 -13.67 -1.00
N GLU A 33 5.14 -13.16 -0.78
CA GLU A 33 4.31 -12.52 -1.81
C GLU A 33 4.38 -10.99 -1.70
N THR A 34 4.40 -10.31 -2.84
CA THR A 34 4.18 -8.86 -2.95
C THR A 34 2.81 -8.56 -3.53
N LEU A 35 1.92 -7.99 -2.71
CA LEU A 35 0.64 -7.44 -3.13
C LEU A 35 0.78 -5.95 -3.37
N ALA A 36 0.50 -5.48 -4.58
CA ALA A 36 0.34 -4.06 -4.85
C ALA A 36 -1.12 -3.63 -4.78
N VAL A 37 -1.40 -2.59 -4.01
CA VAL A 37 -2.71 -1.99 -3.85
C VAL A 37 -2.72 -0.65 -4.58
N LEU A 38 -3.53 -0.55 -5.63
CA LEU A 38 -3.53 0.56 -6.59
C LEU A 38 -4.84 1.33 -6.56
N GLY A 39 -4.80 2.58 -7.02
CA GLY A 39 -6.00 3.41 -7.19
C GLY A 39 -5.70 4.89 -7.03
N GLU A 40 -6.63 5.73 -7.44
CA GLU A 40 -6.53 7.19 -7.29
C GLU A 40 -6.45 7.61 -5.81
N SER A 41 -5.99 8.84 -5.56
CA SER A 41 -6.00 9.42 -4.21
C SER A 41 -7.41 9.41 -3.62
N GLY A 42 -7.52 9.09 -2.32
CA GLY A 42 -8.80 8.97 -1.64
C GLY A 42 -9.56 7.65 -1.87
N SER A 43 -8.98 6.66 -2.56
CA SER A 43 -9.67 5.37 -2.78
C SER A 43 -9.74 4.43 -1.56
N GLY A 44 -9.12 4.80 -0.42
CA GLY A 44 -9.15 4.02 0.84
C GLY A 44 -7.91 3.16 1.13
N LYS A 45 -6.85 3.25 0.29
CA LYS A 45 -5.62 2.43 0.42
C LYS A 45 -4.89 2.66 1.75
N SER A 46 -4.49 3.90 2.02
CA SER A 46 -3.78 4.28 3.25
C SER A 46 -4.62 4.05 4.50
N VAL A 47 -5.94 4.25 4.42
CA VAL A 47 -6.87 3.96 5.53
C VAL A 47 -6.88 2.47 5.85
N THR A 48 -6.89 1.61 4.83
CA THR A 48 -6.77 0.15 5.01
C THR A 48 -5.45 -0.23 5.68
N ALA A 49 -4.32 0.33 5.23
CA ALA A 49 -3.01 0.10 5.85
C ALA A 49 -2.97 0.54 7.33
N GLN A 50 -3.48 1.72 7.63
CA GLN A 50 -3.56 2.24 8.99
C GLN A 50 -4.48 1.39 9.88
N ALA A 51 -5.55 0.81 9.32
CA ALA A 51 -6.44 -0.11 10.03
C ALA A 51 -5.71 -1.41 10.42
N ILE A 52 -4.94 -1.99 9.49
CA ILE A 52 -4.10 -3.17 9.74
C ILE A 52 -3.10 -2.86 10.87
N MET A 53 -2.37 -1.75 10.74
CA MET A 53 -1.40 -1.32 11.75
C MET A 53 -2.06 -0.95 13.08
N GLY A 54 -3.30 -0.50 13.09
CA GLY A 54 -3.97 -0.03 14.31
C GLY A 54 -3.49 1.33 14.77
N ILE A 55 -3.27 2.22 13.81
CA ILE A 55 -2.83 3.60 14.04
C ILE A 55 -3.86 4.60 13.49
N LEU A 56 -5.06 4.14 13.15
CA LEU A 56 -6.18 5.01 12.83
C LEU A 56 -6.64 5.76 14.08
N ASP A 57 -6.79 7.08 13.95
CA ASP A 57 -7.37 7.92 14.99
C ASP A 57 -8.87 7.60 15.14
N MET A 58 -9.22 7.05 16.30
CA MET A 58 -10.59 6.65 16.65
C MET A 58 -10.93 7.20 18.04
N PRO A 59 -11.71 8.30 18.16
CA PRO A 59 -12.43 9.05 17.12
C PRO A 59 -11.54 9.98 16.24
N PRO A 60 -12.02 10.45 15.06
CA PRO A 60 -13.38 10.30 14.51
C PRO A 60 -13.59 9.04 13.65
N GLY A 61 -12.56 8.23 13.44
CA GLY A 61 -12.69 6.96 12.73
C GLY A 61 -13.48 5.92 13.54
N ARG A 62 -14.13 5.00 12.83
CA ARG A 62 -14.72 3.78 13.37
C ARG A 62 -14.56 2.63 12.38
N ILE A 63 -14.47 1.41 12.90
CA ILE A 63 -14.48 0.17 12.13
C ILE A 63 -15.78 -0.56 12.48
N PRO A 64 -16.87 -0.37 11.72
CA PRO A 64 -18.17 -0.95 12.07
C PRO A 64 -18.22 -2.48 11.88
N SER A 65 -17.44 -3.02 10.94
CA SER A 65 -17.40 -4.44 10.61
C SER A 65 -16.12 -4.84 9.88
N GLY A 66 -15.89 -6.15 9.81
CA GLY A 66 -14.75 -6.78 9.16
C GLY A 66 -13.77 -7.43 10.13
N GLU A 67 -12.81 -8.15 9.58
CA GLU A 67 -11.77 -8.86 10.33
C GLU A 67 -10.41 -8.64 9.66
N ILE A 68 -9.35 -8.53 10.47
CA ILE A 68 -7.97 -8.45 9.98
C ILE A 68 -7.18 -9.56 10.66
N LEU A 69 -6.99 -10.67 9.95
CA LEU A 69 -6.33 -11.87 10.47
C LEU A 69 -4.84 -11.82 10.10
N PHE A 70 -3.98 -11.79 11.10
CA PHE A 70 -2.53 -11.95 10.93
C PHE A 70 -2.11 -13.28 11.55
N GLU A 71 -1.58 -14.19 10.74
CA GLU A 71 -1.30 -15.59 11.13
C GLU A 71 -2.50 -16.26 11.84
N GLY A 72 -3.71 -15.97 11.36
CA GLY A 72 -4.98 -16.47 11.90
C GLY A 72 -5.49 -15.75 13.15
N GLN A 73 -4.79 -14.73 13.67
CA GLN A 73 -5.22 -13.94 14.82
C GLN A 73 -5.84 -12.62 14.39
N ASP A 74 -7.07 -12.35 14.83
CA ASP A 74 -7.76 -11.09 14.55
C ASP A 74 -7.13 -9.90 15.31
N LEU A 75 -6.48 -9.01 14.56
CA LEU A 75 -5.83 -7.80 15.06
C LEU A 75 -6.84 -6.79 15.63
N LEU A 76 -8.09 -6.78 15.15
CA LEU A 76 -9.12 -5.83 15.62
C LEU A 76 -9.64 -6.20 17.02
N ARG A 77 -9.67 -7.50 17.33
CA ARG A 77 -10.07 -8.02 18.66
C ARG A 77 -8.90 -8.19 19.62
N MET A 78 -7.68 -7.91 19.17
CA MET A 78 -6.47 -8.04 19.97
C MET A 78 -6.36 -6.93 21.02
N LYS A 79 -6.03 -7.28 22.27
CA LYS A 79 -5.73 -6.30 23.32
C LYS A 79 -4.52 -5.45 22.96
N GLU A 80 -4.53 -4.18 23.35
CA GLU A 80 -3.51 -3.19 22.99
C GLU A 80 -2.08 -3.62 23.35
N ASP A 81 -1.85 -4.21 24.53
CA ASP A 81 -0.53 -4.70 24.94
C ASP A 81 0.02 -5.80 24.03
N ARG A 82 -0.85 -6.66 23.49
CA ARG A 82 -0.46 -7.68 22.50
C ARG A 82 -0.24 -7.04 21.13
N ARG A 83 -1.11 -6.12 20.74
CA ARG A 83 -1.01 -5.40 19.47
C ARG A 83 0.31 -4.62 19.36
N ARG A 84 0.76 -4.02 20.47
CA ARG A 84 2.05 -3.34 20.58
C ARG A 84 3.25 -4.27 20.31
N LYS A 85 3.15 -5.56 20.63
CA LYS A 85 4.20 -6.57 20.35
C LYS A 85 4.16 -7.05 18.90
N VAL A 86 3.03 -6.89 18.20
CA VAL A 86 2.92 -7.20 16.77
C VAL A 86 3.48 -6.05 15.95
N ARG A 87 3.15 -4.79 16.30
CA ARG A 87 3.69 -3.61 15.63
C ARG A 87 5.21 -3.51 15.78
N GLY A 88 5.89 -3.19 14.70
CA GLY A 88 7.34 -3.09 14.61
C GLY A 88 8.04 -4.44 14.49
N ALA A 89 7.73 -5.39 15.38
CA ALA A 89 8.42 -6.68 15.42
C ALA A 89 7.88 -7.74 14.44
N GLN A 90 6.60 -7.69 14.09
CA GLN A 90 5.99 -8.66 13.17
C GLN A 90 5.37 -7.99 11.94
N ILE A 91 4.79 -6.80 12.13
CA ILE A 91 4.28 -5.95 11.06
C ILE A 91 4.91 -4.57 11.19
N ALA A 92 5.55 -4.10 10.12
CA ALA A 92 6.11 -2.75 10.05
C ALA A 92 5.50 -1.96 8.90
N MET A 93 5.61 -0.63 8.99
CA MET A 93 5.09 0.29 7.99
C MET A 93 6.18 1.25 7.54
N ILE A 94 6.25 1.47 6.22
CA ILE A 94 6.99 2.56 5.59
C ILE A 94 5.94 3.60 5.21
N PHE A 95 6.00 4.77 5.83
CA PHE A 95 5.07 5.88 5.63
C PHE A 95 5.40 6.68 4.36
N GLN A 96 4.39 7.38 3.84
CA GLN A 96 4.44 8.18 2.60
C GLN A 96 5.48 9.32 2.63
N ASP A 97 5.80 9.88 3.81
CA ASP A 97 6.75 10.99 3.93
C ASP A 97 7.87 10.71 4.95
N ALA A 98 9.09 10.57 4.44
CA ALA A 98 10.30 10.37 5.24
C ALA A 98 10.69 11.56 6.10
N LEU A 99 10.34 12.79 5.70
CA LEU A 99 10.69 13.99 6.46
C LEU A 99 9.86 14.11 7.72
N SER A 100 8.55 13.86 7.64
CA SER A 100 7.68 13.87 8.82
C SER A 100 7.90 12.67 9.74
N SER A 101 8.39 11.54 9.20
CA SER A 101 8.62 10.32 9.98
C SER A 101 9.92 10.33 10.79
N LEU A 102 10.95 11.07 10.36
CA LEU A 102 12.23 11.16 11.06
C LEU A 102 12.26 12.38 11.98
N ASN A 103 12.59 12.17 13.25
CA ASN A 103 12.75 13.25 14.21
C ASN A 103 14.00 14.10 13.83
N PRO A 104 13.84 15.39 13.48
CA PRO A 104 14.93 16.21 12.95
C PRO A 104 15.97 16.60 14.01
N VAL A 105 15.65 16.47 15.30
CA VAL A 105 16.56 16.81 16.41
C VAL A 105 17.31 15.59 16.97
N LEU A 106 17.06 14.39 16.43
CA LEU A 106 17.78 13.17 16.80
C LEU A 106 18.65 12.70 15.65
N THR A 107 19.79 12.11 15.96
CA THR A 107 20.64 11.49 14.93
C THR A 107 19.96 10.27 14.32
N VAL A 108 20.27 9.98 13.05
CA VAL A 108 19.73 8.81 12.34
C VAL A 108 20.08 7.51 13.09
N GLY A 109 21.31 7.39 13.58
CA GLY A 109 21.75 6.23 14.34
C GLY A 109 21.01 6.03 15.65
N GLN A 110 20.65 7.11 16.33
CA GLN A 110 19.87 7.03 17.57
C GLN A 110 18.46 6.52 17.30
N GLN A 111 17.80 7.01 16.25
CA GLN A 111 16.45 6.60 15.88
C GLN A 111 16.39 5.14 15.43
N LEU A 112 17.37 4.69 14.64
CA LEU A 112 17.50 3.27 14.26
C LEU A 112 17.83 2.39 15.48
N GLY A 113 18.75 2.84 16.33
CA GLY A 113 19.17 2.11 17.53
C GLY A 113 18.05 1.96 18.57
N GLU A 114 17.14 2.94 18.66
CA GLU A 114 16.04 2.97 19.63
C GLU A 114 15.21 1.68 19.57
N MET A 115 14.89 1.19 18.38
CA MET A 115 14.11 -0.05 18.19
C MET A 115 14.74 -1.25 18.91
N PHE A 116 16.06 -1.40 18.81
CA PHE A 116 16.79 -2.48 19.49
C PHE A 116 16.84 -2.29 21.01
N THR A 117 17.02 -1.06 21.47
CA THR A 117 17.05 -0.78 22.91
C THR A 117 15.68 -1.01 23.56
N VAL A 118 14.60 -0.59 22.91
CA VAL A 118 13.22 -0.69 23.43
C VAL A 118 12.67 -2.11 23.32
N HIS A 119 12.88 -2.79 22.19
CA HIS A 119 12.27 -4.10 21.93
C HIS A 119 13.16 -5.29 22.31
N GLN A 120 14.49 -5.11 22.36
CA GLN A 120 15.44 -6.20 22.63
C GLN A 120 16.33 -5.95 23.85
N GLY A 121 16.22 -4.78 24.51
CA GLY A 121 17.02 -4.46 25.71
C GLY A 121 18.52 -4.31 25.43
N MET A 122 18.91 -4.05 24.19
CA MET A 122 20.32 -3.90 23.80
C MET A 122 20.99 -2.70 24.47
N SER A 123 22.31 -2.78 24.66
CA SER A 123 23.10 -1.62 25.07
C SER A 123 23.13 -0.57 23.94
N GLN A 124 23.31 0.70 24.30
CA GLN A 124 23.43 1.78 23.32
C GLN A 124 24.58 1.56 22.32
N LYS A 125 25.66 0.90 22.76
CA LYS A 125 26.80 0.58 21.89
C LYS A 125 26.42 -0.46 20.84
N ASP A 126 25.73 -1.52 21.25
CA ASP A 126 25.35 -2.63 20.36
C ASP A 126 24.21 -2.20 19.42
N ALA A 127 23.24 -1.45 19.94
CA ALA A 127 22.16 -0.86 19.15
C ALA A 127 22.69 0.06 18.05
N ARG A 128 23.74 0.82 18.34
CA ARG A 128 24.41 1.67 17.35
C ARG A 128 25.17 0.86 16.30
N ALA A 129 25.79 -0.26 16.67
CA ALA A 129 26.42 -1.16 15.71
C ALA A 129 25.35 -1.74 14.76
N LYS A 130 24.23 -2.21 15.30
CA LYS A 130 23.08 -2.66 14.51
C LYS A 130 22.51 -1.58 13.59
N ALA A 131 22.45 -0.33 14.05
CA ALA A 131 22.04 0.79 13.20
C ALA A 131 22.96 0.98 11.99
N VAL A 132 24.29 0.83 12.17
CA VAL A 132 25.25 0.87 11.06
C VAL A 132 24.99 -0.28 10.09
N ASP A 133 24.84 -1.51 10.59
CA ASP A 133 24.59 -2.69 9.75
C ASP A 133 23.33 -2.50 8.88
N LEU A 134 22.25 -1.97 9.47
CA LEU A 134 21.02 -1.65 8.75
C LEU A 134 21.23 -0.56 7.69
N MET A 135 21.96 0.51 8.03
CA MET A 135 22.29 1.58 7.08
C MET A 135 23.10 1.04 5.90
N GLU A 136 24.05 0.13 6.14
CA GLU A 136 24.81 -0.54 5.09
C GLU A 136 23.88 -1.43 4.22
N ARG A 137 22.95 -2.16 4.85
CA ARG A 137 21.95 -2.99 4.15
C ARG A 137 21.10 -2.20 3.16
N VAL A 138 20.61 -1.04 3.56
CA VAL A 138 19.83 -0.15 2.67
C VAL A 138 20.70 0.73 1.75
N ARG A 139 22.00 0.42 1.67
CA ARG A 139 23.01 1.06 0.80
C ARG A 139 23.22 2.56 1.10
N ILE A 140 23.25 2.96 2.37
CA ILE A 140 23.71 4.31 2.74
C ILE A 140 25.24 4.39 2.59
N PRO A 141 25.76 5.30 1.77
CA PRO A 141 27.19 5.46 1.62
C PRO A 141 27.82 5.98 2.92
N ALA A 142 28.99 5.44 3.29
CA ALA A 142 29.71 5.80 4.50
C ALA A 142 28.85 5.71 5.79
N ALA A 143 28.03 4.66 5.90
CA ALA A 143 27.10 4.45 7.02
C ALA A 143 27.73 4.67 8.41
N LYS A 144 28.95 4.16 8.63
CA LYS A 144 29.71 4.33 9.90
C LYS A 144 29.93 5.78 10.30
N GLU A 145 30.16 6.66 9.32
CA GLU A 145 30.36 8.09 9.54
C GLU A 145 29.00 8.79 9.68
N ARG A 146 28.06 8.45 8.78
CA ARG A 146 26.74 9.08 8.70
C ARG A 146 25.77 8.69 9.81
N VAL A 147 26.04 7.65 10.58
CA VAL A 147 25.22 7.26 11.75
C VAL A 147 25.09 8.38 12.79
N ARG A 148 26.04 9.32 12.81
CA ARG A 148 26.05 10.51 13.69
C ARG A 148 25.32 11.72 13.11
N GLN A 149 24.94 11.66 11.85
CA GLN A 149 24.29 12.76 11.16
C GLN A 149 22.79 12.80 11.46
N TYR A 150 22.21 13.97 11.26
CA TYR A 150 20.79 14.24 11.43
C TYR A 150 20.04 14.06 10.10
N PRO A 151 18.72 13.82 10.13
CA PRO A 151 17.90 13.63 8.92
C PRO A 151 18.06 14.75 7.89
N HIS A 152 18.18 16.00 8.32
CA HIS A 152 18.33 17.15 7.42
C HIS A 152 19.65 17.13 6.60
N GLN A 153 20.64 16.32 6.99
CA GLN A 153 21.90 16.14 6.27
C GLN A 153 21.84 15.04 5.18
N PHE A 154 20.72 14.33 5.07
CA PHE A 154 20.50 13.26 4.08
C PHE A 154 19.73 13.80 2.87
N SER A 155 19.95 13.23 1.68
CA SER A 155 19.07 13.46 0.51
C SER A 155 17.71 12.77 0.70
N GLY A 156 16.71 13.13 -0.12
CA GLY A 156 15.38 12.50 -0.06
C GLY A 156 15.44 10.97 -0.16
N GLY A 157 16.16 10.44 -1.16
CA GLY A 157 16.34 8.99 -1.32
C GLY A 157 17.10 8.34 -0.16
N MET A 158 18.07 9.03 0.45
CA MET A 158 18.75 8.50 1.63
C MET A 158 17.84 8.49 2.86
N ARG A 159 16.98 9.50 3.05
CA ARG A 159 15.96 9.50 4.12
C ARG A 159 14.97 8.35 3.94
N GLN A 160 14.53 8.11 2.69
CA GLN A 160 13.66 6.99 2.39
C GLN A 160 14.31 5.64 2.75
N ARG A 161 15.57 5.45 2.36
CA ARG A 161 16.36 4.26 2.74
C ARG A 161 16.47 4.11 4.25
N ILE A 162 16.67 5.19 5.00
CA ILE A 162 16.64 5.14 6.47
C ILE A 162 15.28 4.69 7.01
N MET A 163 14.17 5.18 6.45
CA MET A 163 12.85 4.71 6.87
C MET A 163 12.67 3.21 6.58
N ILE A 164 13.11 2.72 5.42
CA ILE A 164 13.12 1.30 5.09
C ILE A 164 13.94 0.50 6.12
N ALA A 165 15.12 1.01 6.48
CA ALA A 165 15.95 0.41 7.51
C ALA A 165 15.26 0.36 8.89
N MET A 166 14.51 1.41 9.26
CA MET A 166 13.73 1.43 10.50
C MET A 166 12.61 0.38 10.47
N ALA A 167 11.89 0.25 9.36
CA ALA A 167 10.84 -0.75 9.20
C ALA A 167 11.40 -2.18 9.26
N LEU A 168 12.61 -2.40 8.74
CA LEU A 168 13.29 -3.69 8.76
C LEU A 168 14.01 -4.03 10.06
N ALA A 169 14.15 -3.09 11.00
CA ALA A 169 15.09 -3.23 12.11
C ALA A 169 14.85 -4.50 12.95
N LEU A 170 13.60 -4.93 13.09
CA LEU A 170 13.20 -6.11 13.86
C LEU A 170 12.82 -7.31 12.98
N GLU A 171 13.19 -7.28 11.70
CA GLU A 171 12.97 -8.36 10.72
C GLU A 171 11.48 -8.79 10.67
N PRO A 172 10.56 -7.86 10.36
CA PRO A 172 9.13 -8.15 10.40
C PRO A 172 8.74 -9.18 9.33
N LYS A 173 7.69 -9.94 9.61
CA LYS A 173 7.12 -10.89 8.64
C LYS A 173 6.32 -10.19 7.54
N LEU A 174 5.78 -9.01 7.82
CA LEU A 174 4.99 -8.20 6.89
C LEU A 174 5.48 -6.74 6.89
N ILE A 175 5.71 -6.19 5.71
CA ILE A 175 5.91 -4.75 5.53
C ILE A 175 4.75 -4.17 4.71
N ILE A 176 4.21 -3.06 5.19
CA ILE A 176 3.26 -2.22 4.46
C ILE A 176 3.97 -0.95 4.03
N ALA A 177 4.18 -0.79 2.73
CA ALA A 177 4.82 0.38 2.16
C ALA A 177 3.76 1.30 1.53
N ASP A 178 3.45 2.40 2.20
CA ASP A 178 2.45 3.38 1.75
C ASP A 178 3.13 4.51 0.98
N GLU A 179 3.01 4.47 -0.34
CA GLU A 179 3.64 5.41 -1.26
C GLU A 179 5.15 5.63 -1.00
N PRO A 180 5.95 4.55 -0.93
CA PRO A 180 7.35 4.62 -0.48
C PRO A 180 8.30 5.37 -1.44
N THR A 181 7.79 5.80 -2.59
CA THR A 181 8.55 6.45 -3.66
C THR A 181 8.04 7.86 -3.96
N THR A 182 7.03 8.35 -3.22
CA THR A 182 6.50 9.70 -3.42
C THR A 182 7.58 10.76 -3.15
N ALA A 183 7.56 11.83 -3.95
CA ALA A 183 8.53 12.93 -3.90
C ALA A 183 10.00 12.58 -4.19
N LEU A 184 10.27 11.41 -4.78
CA LEU A 184 11.60 11.01 -5.29
C LEU A 184 11.64 11.12 -6.82
N ASP A 185 12.83 11.37 -7.38
CA ASP A 185 13.04 11.29 -8.83
C ASP A 185 12.96 9.84 -9.33
N VAL A 186 12.57 9.65 -10.59
CA VAL A 186 12.32 8.34 -11.21
C VAL A 186 13.49 7.36 -11.04
N THR A 187 14.73 7.84 -11.05
CA THR A 187 15.91 6.97 -10.89
C THR A 187 16.00 6.45 -9.45
N VAL A 188 15.79 7.32 -8.46
CA VAL A 188 15.77 6.93 -7.05
C VAL A 188 14.56 6.06 -6.72
N GLN A 189 13.39 6.31 -7.33
CA GLN A 189 12.21 5.46 -7.17
C GLN A 189 12.52 4.02 -7.56
N ALA A 190 13.08 3.79 -8.76
CA ALA A 190 13.47 2.45 -9.21
C ALA A 190 14.43 1.77 -8.23
N GLN A 191 15.46 2.49 -7.76
CA GLN A 191 16.42 1.94 -6.80
C GLN A 191 15.81 1.57 -5.44
N VAL A 192 14.80 2.32 -4.98
CA VAL A 192 14.07 2.02 -3.73
C VAL A 192 13.22 0.76 -3.91
N MET A 193 12.61 0.60 -5.08
CA MET A 193 11.76 -0.53 -5.40
C MET A 193 12.56 -1.82 -5.58
N ASP A 194 13.71 -1.75 -6.26
CA ASP A 194 14.68 -2.84 -6.34
C ASP A 194 15.14 -3.27 -4.95
N LEU A 195 15.44 -2.29 -4.08
CA LEU A 195 15.83 -2.55 -2.70
C LEU A 195 14.72 -3.28 -1.94
N LEU A 196 13.47 -2.82 -2.02
CA LEU A 196 12.33 -3.48 -1.37
C LEU A 196 12.12 -4.91 -1.90
N ALA A 197 12.22 -5.12 -3.21
CA ALA A 197 12.09 -6.43 -3.83
C ALA A 197 13.21 -7.40 -3.44
N GLU A 198 14.45 -6.92 -3.30
CA GLU A 198 15.58 -7.70 -2.81
C GLU A 198 15.39 -8.11 -1.34
N LEU A 199 15.02 -7.14 -0.49
CA LEU A 199 14.78 -7.39 0.94
C LEU A 199 13.61 -8.35 1.14
N GLN A 200 12.53 -8.20 0.37
CA GLN A 200 11.37 -9.08 0.43
C GLN A 200 11.76 -10.54 0.18
N ARG A 201 12.59 -10.77 -0.84
CA ARG A 201 13.10 -12.10 -1.19
C ARG A 201 14.04 -12.66 -0.14
N GLU A 202 14.94 -11.83 0.38
CA GLU A 202 15.91 -12.24 1.38
C GLU A 202 15.26 -12.66 2.71
N TYR A 203 14.32 -11.85 3.22
CA TYR A 203 13.67 -12.10 4.50
C TYR A 203 12.43 -12.99 4.37
N HIS A 204 12.05 -13.37 3.15
CA HIS A 204 10.82 -14.12 2.86
C HIS A 204 9.58 -13.49 3.52
N MET A 205 9.54 -12.16 3.53
CA MET A 205 8.46 -11.39 4.14
C MET A 205 7.32 -11.14 3.15
N GLY A 206 6.10 -10.96 3.64
CA GLY A 206 5.02 -10.39 2.84
C GLY A 206 5.24 -8.89 2.63
N LEU A 207 4.91 -8.39 1.46
CA LEU A 207 5.00 -6.96 1.14
C LEU A 207 3.67 -6.45 0.59
N ILE A 208 3.07 -5.48 1.26
CA ILE A 208 1.95 -4.69 0.73
C ILE A 208 2.50 -3.37 0.21
N LEU A 209 2.46 -3.17 -1.10
CA LEU A 209 2.90 -1.94 -1.74
C LEU A 209 1.68 -1.11 -2.13
N ILE A 210 1.41 -0.02 -1.42
CA ILE A 210 0.39 0.94 -1.81
C ILE A 210 1.04 2.01 -2.68
N THR A 211 0.51 2.21 -3.88
CA THR A 211 0.96 3.26 -4.79
C THR A 211 -0.13 3.63 -5.77
N HIS A 212 0.03 4.78 -6.41
CA HIS A 212 -0.77 5.19 -7.55
C HIS A 212 0.01 5.04 -8.88
N ASP A 213 1.30 4.68 -8.83
CA ASP A 213 2.16 4.50 -10.00
C ASP A 213 2.20 3.04 -10.47
N LEU A 214 1.44 2.75 -11.53
CA LEU A 214 1.44 1.46 -12.19
C LEU A 214 2.76 1.17 -12.94
N GLY A 215 3.53 2.16 -13.36
CA GLY A 215 4.80 1.89 -14.07
C GLY A 215 5.80 1.16 -13.18
N VAL A 216 5.84 1.54 -11.91
CA VAL A 216 6.79 1.05 -10.91
C VAL A 216 6.46 -0.34 -10.38
N VAL A 217 5.18 -0.73 -10.44
CA VAL A 217 4.66 -1.94 -9.79
C VAL A 217 4.88 -3.20 -10.63
N ALA A 218 4.97 -3.05 -11.96
CA ALA A 218 5.00 -4.15 -12.91
C ALA A 218 6.15 -5.15 -12.67
N ASP A 219 7.28 -4.67 -12.17
CA ASP A 219 8.50 -5.47 -11.97
C ASP A 219 8.65 -6.04 -10.55
N VAL A 220 7.81 -5.60 -9.60
CA VAL A 220 7.99 -5.90 -8.16
C VAL A 220 6.82 -6.67 -7.56
N ALA A 221 5.59 -6.47 -8.04
CA ALA A 221 4.41 -7.11 -7.47
C ALA A 221 4.13 -8.49 -8.10
N ASP A 222 3.68 -9.43 -7.28
CA ASP A 222 3.16 -10.73 -7.74
C ASP A 222 1.66 -10.60 -8.08
N LYS A 223 0.93 -9.91 -7.21
CA LYS A 223 -0.52 -9.72 -7.26
C LYS A 223 -0.88 -8.25 -7.17
N ILE A 224 -1.92 -7.83 -7.89
CA ILE A 224 -2.45 -6.48 -7.86
C ILE A 224 -3.90 -6.50 -7.36
N ALA A 225 -4.22 -5.59 -6.46
CA ALA A 225 -5.57 -5.24 -6.05
C ALA A 225 -5.85 -3.77 -6.38
N VAL A 226 -6.80 -3.52 -7.27
CA VAL A 226 -7.21 -2.17 -7.66
C VAL A 226 -8.36 -1.72 -6.78
N MET A 227 -8.19 -0.59 -6.11
CA MET A 227 -9.16 0.05 -5.22
C MET A 227 -9.79 1.28 -5.85
N TYR A 228 -11.11 1.38 -5.74
CA TYR A 228 -11.89 2.55 -6.13
C TYR A 228 -13.03 2.79 -5.14
N ALA A 229 -13.20 4.04 -4.70
CA ALA A 229 -14.26 4.46 -3.78
C ALA A 229 -14.43 3.54 -2.54
N GLY A 230 -13.31 3.16 -1.91
CA GLY A 230 -13.30 2.32 -0.71
C GLY A 230 -13.50 0.83 -0.95
N ARG A 231 -13.46 0.36 -2.21
CA ARG A 231 -13.71 -1.05 -2.57
C ARG A 231 -12.63 -1.59 -3.48
N ILE A 232 -12.41 -2.91 -3.41
CA ILE A 232 -11.62 -3.63 -4.40
C ILE A 232 -12.49 -3.84 -5.63
N VAL A 233 -12.05 -3.31 -6.77
CA VAL A 233 -12.79 -3.43 -8.05
C VAL A 233 -12.17 -4.44 -9.00
N GLU A 234 -10.91 -4.77 -8.82
CA GLU A 234 -10.25 -5.84 -9.57
C GLU A 234 -9.07 -6.42 -8.79
N THR A 235 -8.89 -7.73 -8.85
CA THR A 235 -7.70 -8.43 -8.36
C THR A 235 -7.21 -9.41 -9.42
N ALA A 236 -5.91 -9.47 -9.63
CA ALA A 236 -5.28 -10.42 -10.55
C ALA A 236 -3.76 -10.50 -10.33
N PRO A 237 -3.09 -11.57 -10.81
CA PRO A 237 -1.65 -11.57 -10.96
C PRO A 237 -1.18 -10.42 -11.85
N VAL A 238 0.00 -9.87 -11.57
CA VAL A 238 0.54 -8.68 -12.25
C VAL A 238 0.48 -8.83 -13.78
N HIS A 239 0.98 -9.93 -14.33
CA HIS A 239 1.06 -10.11 -15.78
C HIS A 239 -0.33 -10.19 -16.44
N GLU A 240 -1.34 -10.72 -15.74
CA GLU A 240 -2.69 -10.85 -16.28
C GLU A 240 -3.42 -9.51 -16.30
N ILE A 241 -3.24 -8.69 -15.25
CA ILE A 241 -3.93 -7.40 -15.15
C ILE A 241 -3.44 -6.40 -16.20
N TYR A 242 -2.13 -6.37 -16.48
CA TYR A 242 -1.58 -5.49 -17.54
C TYR A 242 -1.95 -5.98 -18.94
N LYS A 243 -2.06 -7.29 -19.12
CA LYS A 243 -2.37 -7.88 -20.43
C LYS A 243 -3.85 -7.72 -20.80
N ALA A 244 -4.74 -7.99 -19.86
CA ALA A 244 -6.18 -8.01 -20.11
C ALA A 244 -6.95 -7.60 -18.85
N PRO A 245 -7.07 -6.29 -18.55
CA PRO A 245 -7.88 -5.82 -17.42
C PRO A 245 -9.36 -6.19 -17.60
N ALA A 246 -10.00 -6.59 -16.52
CA ALA A 246 -11.40 -7.02 -16.48
C ALA A 246 -12.36 -5.89 -16.02
N HIS A 247 -11.84 -4.80 -15.44
CA HIS A 247 -12.62 -3.64 -15.03
C HIS A 247 -12.27 -2.38 -15.87
N PRO A 248 -13.27 -1.62 -16.39
CA PRO A 248 -13.01 -0.41 -17.20
C PRO A 248 -12.19 0.67 -16.49
N TYR A 249 -12.28 0.75 -15.16
CA TYR A 249 -11.41 1.62 -14.35
C TYR A 249 -9.94 1.21 -14.45
N THR A 250 -9.64 -0.08 -14.27
CA THR A 250 -8.28 -0.63 -14.38
C THR A 250 -7.74 -0.42 -15.79
N GLU A 251 -8.55 -0.68 -16.81
CA GLU A 251 -8.22 -0.39 -18.21
C GLU A 251 -7.86 1.09 -18.40
N GLY A 252 -8.68 2.00 -17.86
CA GLY A 252 -8.41 3.44 -17.90
C GLY A 252 -7.10 3.82 -17.21
N LEU A 253 -6.80 3.25 -16.03
CA LEU A 253 -5.55 3.51 -15.30
C LEU A 253 -4.34 3.05 -16.12
N LEU A 254 -4.41 1.87 -16.73
CA LEU A 254 -3.33 1.34 -17.59
C LEU A 254 -3.14 2.16 -18.87
N GLN A 255 -4.22 2.66 -19.46
CA GLN A 255 -4.17 3.54 -20.64
C GLN A 255 -3.58 4.92 -20.32
N SER A 256 -3.70 5.38 -19.08
CA SER A 256 -3.10 6.64 -18.61
C SER A 256 -1.59 6.56 -18.39
N ILE A 257 -0.98 5.38 -18.46
CA ILE A 257 0.48 5.23 -18.33
C ILE A 257 1.18 5.74 -19.60
N PRO A 258 2.12 6.69 -19.50
CA PRO A 258 2.90 7.14 -20.64
C PRO A 258 3.71 5.99 -21.26
N ARG A 259 3.49 5.70 -22.55
CA ARG A 259 4.29 4.71 -23.27
C ARG A 259 5.36 5.38 -24.13
N LEU A 260 6.59 4.87 -24.05
CA LEU A 260 7.76 5.42 -24.75
C LEU A 260 7.66 5.36 -26.28
N ASP A 261 6.84 4.45 -26.81
CA ASP A 261 6.56 4.24 -28.23
C ASP A 261 5.52 5.22 -28.80
N GLN A 262 4.74 5.90 -27.95
CA GLN A 262 3.67 6.83 -28.35
C GLN A 262 4.05 8.29 -28.13
N LYS A 263 5.19 8.72 -28.69
CA LYS A 263 5.62 10.12 -28.63
C LYS A 263 4.65 11.03 -29.42
N GLY A 264 4.18 12.10 -28.78
CA GLY A 264 3.37 13.14 -29.42
C GLY A 264 1.86 12.88 -29.49
N ARG A 265 1.36 11.83 -28.82
CA ARG A 265 -0.09 11.61 -28.64
C ARG A 265 -0.57 12.19 -27.32
N GLU A 266 -1.83 12.64 -27.31
CA GLU A 266 -2.51 13.05 -26.08
C GLU A 266 -2.62 11.87 -25.12
N LEU A 267 -2.23 12.07 -23.86
CA LEU A 267 -2.31 11.03 -22.84
C LEU A 267 -3.78 10.78 -22.50
N TYR A 268 -4.16 9.50 -22.43
CA TYR A 268 -5.49 9.14 -21.99
C TYR A 268 -5.68 9.56 -20.52
N ALA A 269 -6.78 10.26 -20.24
CA ALA A 269 -7.18 10.60 -18.88
C ALA A 269 -8.59 10.08 -18.61
N ILE A 270 -8.77 9.41 -17.47
CA ILE A 270 -10.10 8.99 -17.03
C ILE A 270 -10.93 10.24 -16.75
N LYS A 271 -12.01 10.42 -17.51
CA LYS A 271 -12.88 11.61 -17.42
C LYS A 271 -13.57 11.72 -16.06
N GLY A 272 -13.92 12.95 -15.69
CA GLY A 272 -14.63 13.27 -14.45
C GLY A 272 -13.74 13.24 -13.21
N LEU A 273 -14.36 13.47 -12.05
CA LEU A 273 -13.69 13.44 -10.75
C LEU A 273 -14.08 12.17 -9.97
N PRO A 274 -13.20 11.63 -9.11
CA PRO A 274 -13.58 10.60 -8.15
C PRO A 274 -14.82 11.00 -7.34
N PRO A 275 -15.69 10.03 -6.96
CA PRO A 275 -16.90 10.33 -6.23
C PRO A 275 -16.58 10.89 -4.85
N ASN A 276 -17.48 11.74 -4.35
CA ASN A 276 -17.44 12.15 -2.95
C ASN A 276 -17.82 10.94 -2.08
N LEU A 277 -16.95 10.54 -1.15
CA LEU A 277 -17.19 9.39 -0.26
C LEU A 277 -18.31 9.62 0.77
N LEU A 278 -18.81 10.86 0.92
CA LEU A 278 -20.06 11.15 1.63
C LEU A 278 -21.30 10.73 0.83
N HIS A 279 -21.19 10.73 -0.50
CA HIS A 279 -22.29 10.51 -1.44
C HIS A 279 -21.80 9.61 -2.58
N ILE A 280 -21.55 8.34 -2.26
CA ILE A 280 -21.17 7.33 -3.26
C ILE A 280 -22.40 7.09 -4.17
N PRO A 281 -22.24 7.09 -5.50
CA PRO A 281 -23.33 6.80 -6.44
C PRO A 281 -23.99 5.44 -6.16
N ASP A 282 -25.29 5.34 -6.43
CA ASP A 282 -26.00 4.06 -6.42
C ASP A 282 -25.46 3.10 -7.49
N GLY A 283 -25.57 1.79 -7.22
CA GLY A 283 -25.04 0.73 -8.07
C GLY A 283 -23.51 0.68 -8.09
N CYS A 284 -22.92 0.53 -9.28
CA CYS A 284 -21.48 0.52 -9.47
C CYS A 284 -20.88 1.91 -9.20
N SER A 285 -19.98 2.05 -8.22
CA SER A 285 -19.39 3.35 -7.85
C SER A 285 -18.66 4.06 -8.99
N PHE A 286 -18.16 3.34 -10.00
CA PHE A 286 -17.50 3.90 -11.19
C PHE A 286 -18.47 4.27 -12.33
N ASN A 287 -19.77 3.98 -12.21
CA ASN A 287 -20.75 4.23 -13.29
C ASN A 287 -20.73 5.65 -13.87
N PRO A 288 -20.53 6.74 -13.09
CA PRO A 288 -20.57 8.09 -13.65
C PRO A 288 -19.38 8.42 -14.56
N ARG A 289 -18.28 7.66 -14.45
CA ARG A 289 -17.03 7.85 -15.21
C ARG A 289 -16.79 6.73 -16.21
N CYS A 290 -17.54 5.63 -16.11
CA CYS A 290 -17.34 4.45 -16.93
C CYS A 290 -17.86 4.68 -18.36
N PRO A 291 -17.00 4.56 -19.40
CA PRO A 291 -17.45 4.72 -20.79
C PRO A 291 -18.36 3.57 -21.26
N ARG A 292 -18.44 2.48 -20.48
CA ARG A 292 -19.26 1.30 -20.74
C ARG A 292 -20.45 1.18 -19.78
N ALA A 293 -20.80 2.24 -19.04
CA ALA A 293 -21.94 2.21 -18.13
C ALA A 293 -23.24 1.88 -18.88
N ARG A 294 -24.05 1.00 -18.30
CA ARG A 294 -25.40 0.62 -18.77
C ARG A 294 -26.38 0.70 -17.62
N GLU A 295 -27.68 0.61 -17.92
CA GLU A 295 -28.77 0.72 -16.93
C GLU A 295 -28.53 -0.08 -15.64
N ARG A 296 -28.11 -1.34 -15.75
CA ARG A 296 -27.78 -2.19 -14.59
C ARG A 296 -26.76 -1.54 -13.63
N CYS A 297 -25.74 -0.86 -14.16
CA CYS A 297 -24.68 -0.25 -13.36
C CYS A 297 -25.17 0.92 -12.49
N LEU A 298 -26.33 1.51 -12.79
CA LEU A 298 -26.86 2.66 -12.04
C LEU A 298 -27.62 2.23 -10.78
N HIS A 299 -28.01 0.96 -10.68
CA HIS A 299 -28.92 0.47 -9.65
C HIS A 299 -28.42 -0.79 -8.94
N ASP A 300 -27.61 -1.61 -9.62
CA ASP A 300 -27.03 -2.84 -9.07
C ASP A 300 -25.53 -2.60 -8.81
N ASP A 301 -25.08 -2.98 -7.61
CA ASP A 301 -23.68 -2.88 -7.22
C ASP A 301 -23.00 -4.22 -7.55
N PRO A 302 -22.02 -4.25 -8.47
CA PRO A 302 -21.43 -5.49 -8.93
C PRO A 302 -20.69 -6.17 -7.77
N PRO A 303 -21.03 -7.44 -7.43
CA PRO A 303 -20.19 -8.22 -6.55
C PRO A 303 -18.83 -8.44 -7.22
N LEU A 304 -17.83 -8.79 -6.42
CA LEU A 304 -16.52 -9.17 -6.91
C LEU A 304 -16.62 -10.55 -7.59
N TYR A 305 -16.92 -10.58 -8.89
CA TYR A 305 -17.10 -11.82 -9.65
C TYR A 305 -15.77 -12.56 -9.79
N GLU A 306 -15.78 -13.88 -9.59
CA GLU A 306 -14.66 -14.74 -9.95
C GLU A 306 -14.51 -14.79 -11.48
N VAL A 307 -13.42 -14.20 -11.98
CA VAL A 307 -13.06 -14.17 -13.40
C VAL A 307 -12.27 -15.45 -13.75
N SER A 308 -11.40 -15.86 -12.84
CA SER A 308 -10.65 -17.13 -12.83
C SER A 308 -10.27 -17.45 -11.37
N PRO A 309 -9.68 -18.63 -11.08
CA PRO A 309 -9.26 -18.98 -9.71
C PRO A 309 -8.28 -17.98 -9.07
N THR A 310 -7.60 -17.15 -9.87
CA THR A 310 -6.61 -16.16 -9.43
C THR A 310 -7.09 -14.72 -9.67
N ARG A 311 -8.29 -14.52 -10.22
CA ARG A 311 -8.75 -13.20 -10.69
C ARG A 311 -10.18 -12.93 -10.29
N ALA A 312 -10.44 -11.69 -9.91
CA ALA A 312 -11.79 -11.25 -9.65
C ALA A 312 -12.02 -9.80 -10.12
N SER A 313 -13.26 -9.48 -10.49
CA SER A 313 -13.64 -8.14 -10.97
C SER A 313 -15.04 -7.76 -10.54
N ALA A 314 -15.18 -6.56 -9.97
CA ALA A 314 -16.45 -5.96 -9.61
C ALA A 314 -17.05 -5.20 -10.80
N CYS A 315 -17.27 -5.89 -11.93
CA CYS A 315 -17.90 -5.33 -13.11
C CYS A 315 -18.98 -6.27 -13.65
N HIS A 316 -20.20 -5.79 -13.89
CA HIS A 316 -21.26 -6.61 -14.50
C HIS A 316 -20.91 -7.12 -15.91
N TYR A 317 -19.99 -6.45 -16.60
CA TYR A 317 -19.62 -6.73 -17.98
C TYR A 317 -18.13 -7.12 -18.11
N TRP A 318 -17.55 -7.72 -17.07
CA TRP A 318 -16.12 -8.07 -17.04
C TRP A 318 -15.68 -8.93 -18.23
N LYS A 319 -16.54 -9.83 -18.73
CA LYS A 319 -16.26 -10.67 -19.92
C LYS A 319 -16.01 -9.82 -21.17
N GLU A 320 -16.86 -8.82 -21.38
CA GLU A 320 -16.73 -7.90 -22.52
C GLU A 320 -15.47 -7.04 -22.39
N THR A 321 -15.10 -6.64 -21.18
CA THR A 321 -13.85 -5.89 -20.93
C THR A 321 -12.60 -6.73 -21.28
N LEU A 322 -12.61 -8.02 -20.94
CA LEU A 322 -11.52 -8.94 -21.30
C LEU A 322 -11.40 -9.14 -22.81
N ASP A 323 -12.52 -9.27 -23.51
CA ASP A 323 -12.53 -9.47 -24.97
C ASP A 323 -12.12 -8.20 -25.72
N ALA A 324 -12.49 -7.02 -25.21
CA ALA A 324 -12.07 -5.73 -25.78
C ALA A 324 -10.57 -5.43 -25.59
N SER A 325 -9.90 -6.13 -24.67
CA SER A 325 -8.47 -5.98 -24.37
C SER A 325 -7.58 -6.91 -25.21
N ARG A 326 -8.17 -7.76 -26.07
CA ARG A 326 -7.46 -8.66 -27.00
C ARG A 326 -7.25 -8.00 -28.35
#